data_AF-A0A8H9G9G9-F1
#
_entry.id   AF-A0A8H9G9G9-F1
#
_cell.length_a   1.000
_cell.length_b   1.000
_cell.length_c   1.000
_cell.angle_alpha   90.00
_cell.angle_beta   90.00
_cell.angle_gamma   90.00
#
_symmetry.space_group_name_H-M   'P 1'
#
loop_
_entity.id
_entity.type
_entity.pdbx_description
1 polymer ?
#
loop_
_entity_poly.entity_id
_entity_poly.type
_entity_poly.pdbx_seq_one_letter_code
_entity_poly.pdbx_strand_id
1 'polypeptide(L)'
;MTGKHAAAVPADVPTTVADVRVVGGDPTPEELAAVIAVLQRQADEVAAAGRSEVTVSPRAGWDASARGLRRPLDHGPGAWGRSLR
;
A
#
# COMPACT_ATOMS: atom_id res chain seq x y z
N MET A 1 -7.93 22.43 7.72
CA MET A 1 -6.91 21.64 8.46
C MET A 1 -6.13 20.82 7.45
N THR A 2 -4.94 21.27 7.08
CA THR A 2 -4.17 20.74 5.95
C THR A 2 -3.59 19.36 6.30
N GLY A 3 -3.93 18.34 5.51
CA GLY A 3 -3.51 16.96 5.74
C GLY A 3 -2.00 16.75 5.52
N LYS A 4 -1.19 16.98 6.55
CA LYS A 4 0.28 16.83 6.51
C LYS A 4 0.80 15.40 6.70
N HIS A 5 -0.06 14.39 6.67
CA HIS A 5 0.28 13.02 7.08
C HIS A 5 0.25 11.98 5.94
N ALA A 6 -0.04 12.38 4.71
CA ALA A 6 0.25 11.52 3.57
C ALA A 6 1.74 11.68 3.26
N ALA A 7 2.54 10.64 3.53
CA ALA A 7 3.88 10.58 2.96
C ALA A 7 3.74 10.63 1.44
N ALA A 8 4.43 11.57 0.79
CA ALA A 8 4.50 11.59 -0.66
C ALA A 8 5.23 10.32 -1.10
N VAL A 9 4.48 9.36 -1.65
CA VAL A 9 5.09 8.22 -2.34
C VAL A 9 5.77 8.82 -3.57
N PRO A 10 7.11 8.76 -3.69
CA PRO A 10 7.80 9.29 -4.85
C PRO A 10 7.32 8.50 -6.07
N ALA A 11 6.62 9.18 -6.98
CA ALA A 11 5.96 8.56 -8.11
C ALA A 11 6.91 8.19 -9.26
N ASP A 12 8.23 8.38 -9.09
CA ASP A 12 9.17 8.33 -10.22
C ASP A 12 10.60 7.88 -9.85
N VAL A 13 10.75 7.03 -8.83
CA VAL A 13 11.98 6.24 -8.75
C VAL A 13 11.78 5.06 -9.70
N PRO A 14 12.53 4.94 -10.82
CA PRO A 14 12.50 3.72 -11.60
C PRO A 14 12.94 2.61 -10.65
N THR A 15 11.98 1.80 -10.22
CA THR A 15 12.26 0.60 -9.43
C THR A 15 13.03 -0.29 -10.37
N THR A 16 14.36 -0.27 -10.26
CA THR A 16 15.26 -1.13 -11.00
C THR A 16 14.76 -2.54 -10.77
N VAL A 17 14.23 -3.16 -11.83
CA VAL A 17 13.77 -4.56 -11.94
C VAL A 17 13.38 -5.16 -10.59
N ALA A 18 12.08 -5.15 -10.28
CA ALA A 18 11.50 -5.77 -9.07
C ALA A 18 12.47 -6.73 -8.37
N ASP A 19 12.95 -6.38 -7.17
CA ASP A 19 13.86 -7.21 -6.39
C ASP A 19 13.16 -8.53 -6.00
N VAL A 20 13.06 -9.46 -6.94
CA VAL A 20 12.42 -10.76 -6.78
C VAL A 20 13.43 -11.67 -6.10
N ARG A 21 13.12 -12.09 -4.87
CA ARG A 21 13.91 -13.05 -4.11
C ARG A 21 13.20 -14.39 -4.04
N VAL A 22 13.87 -15.46 -4.50
CA VAL A 22 13.42 -16.83 -4.29
C VAL A 22 13.67 -17.20 -2.82
N VAL A 23 12.61 -17.56 -2.10
CA VAL A 23 12.67 -17.92 -0.67
C VAL A 23 12.62 -19.43 -0.41
N GLY A 24 12.38 -20.23 -1.45
CA GLY A 24 12.36 -21.69 -1.39
C GLY A 24 12.33 -22.31 -2.79
N GLY A 25 12.84 -23.53 -2.90
CA GLY A 25 13.09 -24.20 -4.18
C GLY A 25 14.41 -23.78 -4.84
N ASP A 26 14.72 -24.37 -5.98
CA ASP A 26 15.87 -24.04 -6.83
C ASP A 26 15.39 -23.98 -8.30
N PRO A 27 14.66 -22.93 -8.69
CA PRO A 27 14.13 -22.81 -10.03
C PRO A 27 15.27 -22.67 -11.04
N THR A 28 15.08 -23.23 -12.22
CA THR A 28 16.07 -23.01 -13.28
C THR A 28 16.09 -21.52 -13.69
N PRO A 29 17.19 -21.03 -14.28
CA PRO A 29 17.26 -19.66 -14.78
C PRO A 29 16.12 -19.32 -15.74
N GLU A 30 15.70 -20.29 -16.57
CA GLU A 30 14.62 -20.14 -17.53
C GLU A 30 13.25 -20.01 -16.84
N GLU A 31 13.00 -20.80 -15.80
CA GLU A 31 11.75 -20.73 -15.03
C GLU A 31 11.64 -19.39 -14.30
N LEU A 32 12.74 -18.93 -13.68
CA LEU A 32 12.78 -17.62 -13.02
C LEU A 32 12.53 -16.49 -14.03
N ALA A 33 13.17 -16.55 -15.21
CA ALA A 33 12.98 -15.58 -16.27
C ALA A 33 11.52 -15.54 -16.77
N ALA A 34 10.88 -16.70 -16.93
CA ALA A 34 9.49 -16.79 -17.33
C ALA A 34 8.55 -16.12 -16.33
N VAL A 35 8.76 -16.34 -15.02
CA VAL A 35 7.98 -15.68 -13.96
C VAL A 35 8.21 -14.18 -13.95
N ILE A 36 9.47 -13.73 -14.05
CA ILE A 36 9.80 -12.30 -14.09
C ILE A 36 9.12 -11.62 -15.29
N ALA A 37 9.12 -12.24 -16.47
CA ALA A 37 8.46 -11.70 -17.66
C ALA A 37 6.94 -11.53 -17.47
N VAL A 38 6.28 -12.47 -16.81
CA VAL A 38 4.85 -12.36 -16.48
C VAL A 38 4.61 -11.22 -15.49
N LEU A 39 5.42 -11.11 -14.44
CA LEU A 39 5.31 -10.04 -13.44
C LEU A 39 5.54 -8.66 -14.04
N GLN A 40 6.55 -8.53 -14.92
CA GLN A 40 6.82 -7.29 -15.65
C GLN A 40 5.62 -6.89 -16.52
N ARG A 41 5.07 -7.83 -17.30
CA ARG A 41 3.89 -7.56 -18.12
C ARG A 41 2.69 -7.09 -17.28
N GLN A 42 2.43 -7.75 -16.15
CA GLN A 42 1.35 -7.33 -15.25
C GLN A 42 1.59 -5.93 -14.67
N ALA A 43 2.83 -5.62 -14.30
CA ALA A 43 3.20 -4.30 -13.82
C ALA A 43 2.99 -3.23 -14.92
N ASP A 44 3.37 -3.51 -16.16
CA ASP A 44 3.16 -2.63 -17.31
C ASP A 44 1.67 -2.41 -17.59
N GLU A 45 0.86 -3.48 -17.53
CA GLU A 45 -0.60 -3.40 -17.69
C GLU A 45 -1.24 -2.51 -16.60
N VAL A 46 -0.80 -2.65 -15.34
CA VAL A 46 -1.26 -1.79 -14.22
C VAL A 46 -0.80 -0.35 -14.40
N ALA A 47 0.44 -0.13 -14.84
CA ALA A 47 0.96 1.21 -15.11
C ALA A 47 0.19 1.89 -16.24
N ALA A 48 -0.13 1.16 -17.31
CA ALA A 48 -0.90 1.65 -18.45
C ALA A 48 -2.37 1.91 -18.11
N ALA A 49 -2.99 1.11 -17.24
CA ALA A 49 -4.34 1.35 -16.74
C ALA A 49 -4.46 2.67 -15.94
N GLY A 50 -3.32 3.20 -15.49
CA GLY A 50 -3.25 4.42 -14.71
C GLY A 50 -3.77 4.22 -13.29
N ARG A 51 -3.56 5.22 -12.43
CA ARG A 51 -4.12 5.20 -11.08
C ARG A 51 -5.63 5.38 -11.18
N SER A 52 -6.38 4.41 -10.65
CA SER A 52 -7.83 4.60 -10.46
C SER A 52 -8.06 5.84 -9.62
N GLU A 53 -9.01 6.68 -10.04
CA GLU A 53 -9.41 7.84 -9.27
C GLU A 53 -9.97 7.36 -7.92
N VAL A 54 -9.43 7.91 -6.84
CA VAL A 54 -9.93 7.63 -5.50
C VAL A 54 -11.25 8.38 -5.34
N THR A 55 -12.34 7.71 -5.68
CA THR A 55 -13.71 8.27 -5.60
C THR A 55 -14.19 8.41 -4.17
N VAL A 56 -13.62 7.63 -3.24
CA VAL A 56 -13.95 7.64 -1.82
C VAL A 56 -12.66 7.71 -1.01
N SER A 57 -12.63 8.62 -0.04
CA SER A 57 -11.51 8.72 0.91
C SER A 57 -11.20 7.35 1.52
N PRO A 58 -9.92 6.91 1.58
CA PRO A 58 -9.54 5.66 2.23
C PRO A 58 -9.97 5.56 3.72
N ARG A 59 -10.29 6.71 4.33
CA ARG A 59 -10.78 6.79 5.71
C ARG A 59 -12.29 6.57 5.84
N ALA A 60 -13.06 6.62 4.76
CA ALA A 60 -14.52 6.63 4.83
C ALA A 60 -15.11 5.40 5.57
N GLY A 61 -14.50 4.22 5.42
CA GLY A 61 -14.90 3.02 6.16
C GLY A 61 -14.61 3.12 7.67
N TRP A 62 -13.48 3.71 8.04
CA TRP A 62 -13.10 3.98 9.42
C TRP A 62 -14.01 5.05 10.05
N ASP A 63 -14.30 6.12 9.32
CA ASP A 63 -15.21 7.19 9.75
C ASP A 63 -16.64 6.68 9.94
N ALA A 64 -17.10 5.78 9.05
CA ALA A 64 -18.40 5.13 9.17
C ALA A 64 -18.48 4.24 10.42
N SER A 65 -17.43 3.46 10.69
CA SER A 65 -17.34 2.57 11.84
C SER A 65 -17.32 3.32 13.18
N ALA A 66 -16.75 4.53 13.20
CA ALA A 66 -16.68 5.36 14.41
C ALA A 66 -18.04 5.86 14.91
N ARG A 67 -19.08 5.91 14.06
CA ARG A 67 -20.41 6.46 14.42
C ARG A 67 -21.13 5.67 15.51
N GLY A 68 -20.82 4.38 15.66
CA GLY A 68 -21.42 3.51 16.68
C GLY A 68 -20.77 3.62 18.07
N LEU A 69 -19.69 4.40 18.20
CA LEU A 69 -18.97 4.54 19.46
C LEU A 69 -19.68 5.52 20.39
N ARG A 70 -19.76 5.20 21.69
CA ARG A 70 -20.30 6.11 22.72
C ARG A 70 -19.58 7.46 22.75
N ARG A 71 -18.29 7.47 22.42
CA ARG A 71 -17.46 8.67 22.25
C ARG A 71 -16.41 8.38 21.18
N PRO A 72 -16.08 9.36 20.30
CA PRO A 72 -14.97 9.21 19.36
C PRO A 72 -13.66 8.88 20.08
N LEU A 73 -12.81 8.08 19.43
CA LEU A 73 -11.44 7.86 19.88
C LEU A 73 -10.61 9.09 19.53
N ASP A 74 -10.00 9.69 20.55
CA ASP A 74 -9.06 10.79 20.37
C ASP A 74 -7.85 10.28 19.57
N HIS A 75 -7.38 11.06 18.59
CA HIS A 75 -6.18 10.75 17.81
C HIS A 75 -5.07 11.72 18.18
N GLY A 76 -3.82 11.24 18.20
CA GLY A 76 -2.65 12.07 18.45
C GLY A 76 -1.76 11.58 19.59
N PRO A 77 -0.71 12.34 19.93
CA PRO A 77 0.23 11.98 20.99
C PRO A 77 -0.50 11.72 22.32
N GLY A 78 -0.23 10.58 22.95
CA GLY A 78 -0.82 10.20 24.23
C GLY A 78 -2.22 9.56 24.16
N ALA A 79 -2.87 9.55 22.99
CA ALA A 79 -4.21 8.95 22.83
C ALA A 79 -4.25 7.44 23.13
N TRP A 80 -3.16 6.74 22.84
CA TRP A 80 -3.00 5.30 23.10
C TRP A 80 -2.44 5.00 24.49
N GLY A 81 -2.20 6.01 25.33
CA GLY A 81 -1.57 5.83 26.65
C GLY A 81 -2.40 4.98 27.63
N ARG A 82 -3.65 4.65 27.30
CA ARG A 82 -4.48 3.69 28.06
C ARG A 82 -4.31 2.23 27.62
N SER A 83 -3.75 1.95 26.45
CA SER A 83 -3.47 0.57 25.99
C SER A 83 -2.10 0.06 26.40
N LEU A 84 -1.24 0.94 26.92
CA LEU A 84 0.13 0.64 27.36
C LEU A 84 0.23 0.45 28.88
N ARG A 85 -0.90 0.41 29.59
CA ARG A 85 -1.01 0.06 31.00
C ARG A 85 -1.76 -1.24 31.13
#